data_AF-A0A3N9UU60-F1
#
_entry.id   AF-A0A3N9UU60-F1
#
_cell.length_a   1.000
_cell.length_b   1.000
_cell.length_c   1.000
_cell.angle_alpha   90.00
_cell.angle_beta   90.00
_cell.angle_gamma   90.00
#
_symmetry.space_group_name_H-M   'P 1'
#
loop_
_entity.id
_entity.type
_entity.pdbx_description
1 polymer ?
#
loop_
_entity_poly.entity_id
_entity_poly.type
_entity_poly.pdbx_seq_one_letter_code
_entity_poly.pdbx_strand_id
1 'polypeptide(L)' 'MSIAFAEYLDAKYPLDERSLNRDVRAVFESALRSHSAVRVLDIGCGNGASLCRLLRAGLNGRVELTGVDRDPELLQ' A
#
# COMPACT_ATOMS: atom_id res chain seq x y z
N MET A 1 2.40 -18.95 -22.11
CA MET A 1 1.66 -18.99 -20.83
C MET A 1 1.56 -17.54 -20.37
N SER A 2 0.38 -16.92 -20.44
CA SER A 2 0.20 -15.55 -19.94
C SER A 2 -0.02 -15.63 -18.43
N ILE A 3 0.89 -15.05 -17.65
CA ILE A 3 0.66 -14.83 -16.22
C ILE A 3 -0.36 -13.71 -16.11
N ALA A 4 -1.43 -13.89 -15.33
CA ALA A 4 -2.38 -12.80 -15.09
C ALA A 4 -1.66 -11.68 -14.33
N PHE A 5 -1.89 -10.41 -14.70
CA PHE A 5 -1.10 -9.31 -14.15
C PHE A 5 -1.21 -9.20 -12.62
N ALA A 6 -2.38 -9.53 -12.05
CA ALA A 6 -2.59 -9.64 -10.61
C ALA A 6 -1.64 -10.67 -9.95
N GLU A 7 -1.54 -11.88 -10.50
CA GLU A 7 -0.65 -12.92 -9.98
C GLU A 7 0.82 -12.49 -10.02
N TYR A 8 1.21 -11.75 -11.06
CA TYR A 8 2.54 -11.16 -11.15
C TYR A 8 2.79 -10.14 -10.03
N LEU A 9 1.84 -9.25 -9.75
CA LEU A 9 1.97 -8.26 -8.68
C LEU A 9 2.06 -8.92 -7.30
N ASP A 10 1.28 -9.98 -7.07
CA ASP A 10 1.33 -10.76 -5.83
C ASP A 10 2.68 -11.46 -5.67
N ALA A 11 3.19 -12.10 -6.72
CA ALA A 11 4.49 -12.75 -6.72
C ALA A 11 5.64 -11.74 -6.51
N LYS A 12 5.48 -10.50 -6.97
CA LYS A 12 6.47 -9.42 -6.81
C LYS A 12 6.47 -8.83 -5.40
N TYR A 13 5.36 -8.89 -4.67
CA TYR A 13 5.20 -8.21 -3.38
C TYR A 13 6.34 -8.48 -2.36
N PRO A 14 6.81 -9.72 -2.13
CA PRO A 14 7.89 -9.98 -1.19
C PRO A 14 9.23 -9.36 -1.61
N LEU A 15 9.49 -9.26 -2.92
CA LEU A 15 10.69 -8.58 -3.43
C LEU A 15 10.58 -7.08 -3.18
N ASP A 16 9.44 -6.48 -3.52
CA ASP A 16 9.18 -5.05 -3.30
C ASP A 16 9.33 -4.68 -1.82
N GLU A 17 8.80 -5.48 -0.89
CA GLU A 17 8.97 -5.26 0.56
C GLU A 17 10.44 -5.16 0.97
N ARG A 18 11.31 -6.03 0.43
CA ARG A 18 12.74 -6.03 0.74
C ARG A 18 13.49 -4.86 0.10
N SER A 19 12.96 -4.33 -1.00
CA SER A 19 13.55 -3.23 -1.76
C SER A 19 13.17 -1.84 -1.25
N LEU A 20 12.25 -1.74 -0.28
CA LEU A 20 11.87 -0.45 0.30
C LEU A 20 13.04 0.24 1.00
N ASN A 21 13.19 1.55 0.77
CA ASN A 21 14.11 2.37 1.54
C ASN A 21 13.60 2.51 2.98
N ARG A 22 14.36 1.96 3.94
CA ARG A 22 13.97 1.88 5.35
C ARG A 22 13.88 3.25 6.02
N ASP A 23 14.78 4.17 5.69
CA ASP A 23 14.84 5.49 6.33
C ASP A 23 13.67 6.36 5.88
N VAL A 24 13.37 6.36 4.58
CA VAL A 24 12.19 7.05 4.03
C VAL A 24 10.92 6.49 4.65
N ARG A 25 10.80 5.16 4.74
CA ARG A 25 9.65 4.51 5.36
C ARG A 25 9.49 4.91 6.83
N ALA A 26 10.57 4.90 7.61
CA ALA A 26 10.54 5.26 9.02
C ALA A 26 10.10 6.72 9.24
N VAL A 27 10.66 7.66 8.45
CA VAL A 27 10.28 9.08 8.52
C VAL A 27 8.82 9.27 8.12
N PHE A 28 8.37 8.62 7.04
CA PHE A 28 6.99 8.69 6.58
C PHE A 28 5.99 8.15 7.62
N GLU A 29 6.24 6.96 8.18
CA GLU A 29 5.37 6.39 9.22
C GLU A 29 5.35 7.24 10.48
N SER A 30 6.49 7.80 10.90
CA SER A 30 6.57 8.72 12.04
C SER A 30 5.72 9.98 11.83
N ALA A 31 5.79 10.57 10.64
CA ALA A 31 4.99 11.74 10.28
C ALA A 31 3.48 11.44 10.27
N LEU A 32 3.07 10.23 9.88
CA LEU A 32 1.66 9.85 9.94
C LEU A 32 1.16 9.57 11.36
N ARG A 33 1.99 8.94 12.22
CA ARG A 33 1.62 8.63 13.62
C ARG A 33 1.37 9.86 14.49
N SER A 34 1.84 11.04 14.09
CA SER A 34 1.59 12.30 14.80
C SER A 34 0.17 12.85 14.57
N HIS A 35 -0.61 12.26 13.65
CA HIS A 35 -1.96 12.66 13.35
C HIS A 35 -2.98 11.75 14.05
N SER A 36 -4.07 12.33 14.57
CA SER A 36 -5.18 11.59 15.21
C SER A 36 -6.15 10.96 14.19
N ALA A 37 -6.09 11.40 12.94
CA ALA A 37 -6.82 10.82 11.82
C ALA A 37 -6.01 10.95 10.52
N VAL A 38 -6.00 9.88 9.72
CA VAL A 38 -5.30 9.81 8.43
C VAL A 38 -6.29 9.35 7.36
N ARG A 39 -6.38 10.09 6.26
CA ARG A 39 -7.19 9.73 5.09
C ARG A 39 -6.28 9.66 3.86
N VAL A 40 -6.27 8.52 3.19
CA VAL A 40 -5.39 8.24 2.05
C VAL A 40 -6.24 7.86 0.84
N LEU A 41 -5.92 8.47 -0.30
CA LEU A 41 -6.40 8.08 -1.61
C LEU A 41 -5.21 7.60 -2.43
N ASP A 42 -5.23 6.34 -2.87
CA ASP A 42 -4.21 5.74 -3.72
C ASP A 42 -4.77 5.55 -5.14
N ILE A 43 -4.20 6.26 -6.11
CA ILE A 43 -4.66 6.29 -7.52
C ILE A 43 -3.75 5.39 -8.35
N GLY A 44 -4.32 4.38 -9.00
CA GLY A 44 -3.56 3.29 -9.59
C GLY A 44 -3.05 2.34 -8.50
N CYS A 45 -3.91 1.98 -7.55
CA CYS A 45 -3.50 1.22 -6.36
C CYS A 45 -3.05 -0.21 -6.67
N GLY A 46 -3.29 -0.72 -7.88
CA GLY A 46 -3.09 -2.11 -8.24
C GLY A 46 -3.83 -3.03 -7.26
N ASN A 47 -3.14 -4.08 -6.80
CA ASN A 47 -3.63 -4.99 -5.74
C ASN A 47 -3.58 -4.39 -4.31
N GLY A 48 -3.39 -3.08 -4.17
CA GLY A 48 -3.43 -2.39 -2.88
C GLY A 48 -2.17 -2.58 -2.02
N ALA A 49 -1.04 -3.01 -2.58
CA ALA A 49 0.20 -3.27 -1.83
C ALA A 49 0.63 -2.11 -0.91
N SER A 50 0.53 -0.87 -1.38
CA SER A 50 0.87 0.33 -0.59
C SER A 50 -0.12 0.60 0.55
N LEU A 51 -1.41 0.41 0.31
CA LEU A 51 -2.44 0.52 1.34
C LEU A 51 -2.27 -0.55 2.42
N CYS A 52 -1.96 -1.79 2.03
CA CYS A 52 -1.63 -2.88 2.95
C CYS A 52 -0.41 -2.56 3.84
N ARG A 53 0.62 -1.90 3.29
CA ARG A 53 1.78 -1.42 4.08
C ARG A 53 1.35 -0.39 5.12
N LEU A 54 0.50 0.58 4.73
CA LEU A 54 -0.03 1.61 5.61
C LEU A 54 -0.90 1.03 6.74
N LEU A 55 -1.76 0.05 6.44
CA LEU A 55 -2.54 -0.68 7.46
C LEU A 55 -1.64 -1.34 8.51
N ARG A 56 -0.50 -1.88 8.07
CA ARG A 56 0.49 -2.57 8.94
C ARG A 56 1.45 -1.61 9.65
N ALA A 57 1.42 -0.31 9.34
CA ALA A 57 2.35 0.66 9.90
C ALA A 57 2.04 1.04 11.36
N GLY A 58 0.94 0.56 11.95
CA GLY A 58 0.57 0.89 13.33
C GLY A 58 0.33 2.39 13.51
N LEU A 59 -0.49 2.98 12.63
CA LEU A 59 -0.89 4.37 12.74
C LEU A 59 -1.80 4.56 13.95
N ASN A 60 -1.71 5.74 14.57
CA ASN A 60 -2.56 6.10 15.70
C ASN A 60 -3.89 6.66 15.20
N GLY A 61 -4.99 6.35 15.91
CA GLY A 61 -6.29 6.96 15.64
C GLY A 61 -7.02 6.41 14.42
N ARG A 62 -7.88 7.23 13.80
CA ARG A 62 -8.76 6.77 12.71
C ARG A 62 -8.02 6.78 11.38
N VAL A 63 -8.03 5.65 10.68
CA VAL A 63 -7.44 5.51 9.35
C VAL A 63 -8.53 5.19 8.33
N GLU A 64 -8.58 5.94 7.25
CA GLU A 64 -9.46 5.70 6.10
C GLU A 64 -8.61 5.60 4.84
N LEU A 65 -8.72 4.48 4.14
CA LEU A 65 -7.92 4.18 2.96
C LEU A 65 -8.86 3.90 1.79
N THR A 66 -8.68 4.63 0.70
CA THR A 66 -9.42 4.46 -0.54
C THR A 66 -8.44 4.12 -1.65
N GLY A 67 -8.59 2.93 -2.23
CA GLY A 67 -7.87 2.53 -3.44
C GLY A 67 -8.75 2.75 -4.66
N VAL A 68 -8.17 3.29 -5.72
CA VAL A 68 -8.80 3.42 -7.02
C VAL A 68 -7.86 2.84 -8.06
N ASP A 69 -8.33 1.85 -8.81
CA ASP A 69 -7.65 1.38 -10.00
C ASP A 69 -8.63 1.37 -11.19
N ARG A 70 -8.09 1.53 -12.39
CA ARG A 70 -8.88 1.44 -13.62
C ARG A 70 -9.17 -0.02 -13.97
N ASP A 71 -8.27 -0.93 -13.63
CA ASP A 71 -8.42 -2.34 -13.91
C ASP A 71 -9.24 -3.02 -12.78
N PRO A 72 -10.49 -3.45 -13.05
CA PRO A 72 -11.31 -4.09 -12.04
C PRO A 72 -10.75 -5.43 -11.58
N GLU A 73 -9.92 -6.13 -12.39
CA GLU A 73 -9.32 -7.41 -11.99
C GLU A 73 -8.27 -7.25 -10.87
N LEU A 74 -7.74 -6.04 -10.68
CA LEU A 74 -6.78 -5.73 -9.61
C LEU A 74 -7.44 -5.40 -8.27
N LEU A 75 -8.76 -5.24 -8.24
CA LEU A 75 -9.54 -4.84 -7.06
C LEU A 75 -10.37 -5.98 -6.45
N GLN A 76 -10.26 -7.20 -6.98
CA GLN A 76 -11.05 -8.37 -6.58
C GLN A 76 -10.39 -9.20 -5.48
#